data_AF-A0A2R5EU40-F1
#
_entry.id   AF-A0A2R5EU40-F1
#
_cell.length_a   1.000
_cell.length_b   1.000
_cell.length_c   1.000
_cell.angle_alpha   90.00
_cell.angle_beta   90.00
_cell.angle_gamma   90.00
#
_symmetry.space_group_name_H-M   'P 1'
#
loop_
_entity.id
_entity.type
_entity.pdbx_description
1 polymer ?
#
loop_
_entity_poly.entity_id
_entity_poly.type
_entity_poly.pdbx_seq_one_letter_code
_entity_poly.pdbx_strand_id
1 'polypeptide(L)'
;MSIKDFLLRFLIGGIAVALSYIASALLPWETLGGIFAAFPAVMVVAVLMVGISQGSGKASEIAKGSVFGMTGCAICVVTVLYALQLTGSWWLSLLLGLMSWFIGALTIFELRKRVQIKFGKRSKG
;
A
#
# COMPACT_ATOMS: atom_id res chain seq x y z
N MET A 1 1.24 -15.50 -16.60
CA MET A 1 2.25 -14.52 -16.16
C MET A 1 3.47 -15.30 -15.77
N SER A 2 4.63 -15.03 -16.38
CA SER A 2 5.82 -15.86 -16.18
C SER A 2 6.62 -15.38 -14.96
N ILE A 3 7.41 -16.25 -14.34
CA ILE A 3 8.30 -15.88 -13.21
C ILE A 3 9.24 -14.73 -13.57
N LYS A 4 9.59 -14.62 -14.86
CA LYS A 4 10.39 -13.52 -15.42
C LYS A 4 9.72 -12.15 -15.23
N ASP A 5 8.39 -12.07 -15.36
CA ASP A 5 7.64 -10.82 -15.14
C ASP A 5 7.67 -10.38 -13.67
N PHE A 6 7.59 -11.34 -12.75
CA PHE A 6 7.68 -11.07 -11.31
C PHE A 6 9.09 -10.60 -10.93
N LEU A 7 10.12 -11.27 -11.46
CA LEU A 7 11.51 -10.87 -11.26
C LEU A 7 11.78 -9.45 -11.81
N LEU A 8 11.24 -9.12 -12.99
CA LEU A 8 11.40 -7.81 -13.58
C LEU A 8 10.66 -6.72 -12.78
N ARG A 9 9.42 -6.95 -12.34
CA ARG A 9 8.72 -6.01 -11.44
C ARG A 9 9.45 -5.81 -10.13
N PHE A 10 9.99 -6.89 -9.58
CA PHE A 10 10.73 -6.84 -8.33
C PHE A 10 12.05 -6.08 -8.49
N LEU A 11 12.79 -6.32 -9.57
CA LEU A 11 14.08 -5.66 -9.81
C LEU A 11 13.90 -4.18 -10.14
N ILE A 12 12.96 -3.84 -11.03
CA ILE A 12 12.66 -2.44 -11.39
C ILE A 12 12.08 -1.70 -10.19
N GLY A 13 11.14 -2.32 -9.45
CA GLY A 13 10.58 -1.75 -8.23
C GLY A 13 11.62 -1.58 -7.13
N GLY A 14 12.47 -2.59 -6.92
CA GLY A 14 13.53 -2.59 -5.90
C GLY A 14 14.62 -1.57 -6.19
N ILE A 15 15.06 -1.45 -7.45
CA ILE A 15 16.01 -0.40 -7.87
C ILE A 15 15.38 0.98 -7.69
N ALA A 16 14.10 1.17 -8.02
CA ALA A 16 13.41 2.45 -7.81
C ALA A 16 13.35 2.84 -6.33
N VAL A 17 13.08 1.88 -5.44
CA VAL A 17 13.12 2.10 -3.98
C VAL A 17 14.54 2.42 -3.52
N ALA A 18 15.54 1.64 -3.93
CA ALA A 18 16.93 1.87 -3.56
C ALA A 18 17.42 3.25 -4.02
N LEU A 19 17.10 3.66 -5.25
CA LEU A 19 17.40 4.99 -5.77
C LEU A 19 16.69 6.09 -4.98
N SER A 20 15.43 5.90 -4.60
CA SER A 20 14.71 6.88 -3.78
C SER A 20 15.33 7.05 -2.39
N TYR A 21 15.82 5.95 -1.79
CA TYR A 21 16.53 5.99 -0.53
C TYR A 21 17.89 6.68 -0.66
N ILE A 22 18.67 6.34 -1.70
CA ILE A 22 19.95 6.99 -1.99
C ILE A 22 19.75 8.48 -2.23
N ALA A 23 18.78 8.87 -3.06
CA ALA A 23 18.45 10.27 -3.29
C ALA A 23 18.10 10.97 -1.96
N SER A 24 17.32 10.32 -1.11
CA SER A 24 17.00 10.90 0.20
C SER A 24 18.18 10.94 1.17
N ALA A 25 19.13 10.02 1.09
CA ALA A 25 20.32 10.00 1.94
C ALA A 25 21.36 11.07 1.52
N LEU A 26 21.37 11.46 0.24
CA LEU A 26 22.23 12.54 -0.25
C LEU A 26 21.67 13.94 0.04
N LEU A 27 20.36 14.09 0.24
CA LEU A 27 19.76 15.37 0.61
C LEU A 27 19.66 15.50 2.14
N PRO A 28 20.22 16.57 2.76
CA PRO A 28 20.19 16.78 4.22
C PRO A 28 18.80 17.16 4.78
N TRP A 29 17.73 17.02 4.00
CA TRP A 29 16.37 17.32 4.41
C TRP A 29 15.70 16.07 4.99
N GLU A 30 15.73 15.90 6.32
CA GLU A 30 15.13 14.77 7.05
C GLU A 30 13.65 14.53 6.69
N THR A 31 12.91 15.59 6.35
CA THR A 31 11.52 15.53 5.92
C THR A 31 11.32 14.90 4.53
N LEU A 32 12.30 14.96 3.62
CA LEU A 32 12.20 14.27 2.33
C LEU A 32 12.31 12.75 2.48
N GLY A 33 13.08 12.26 3.46
CA GLY A 33 13.21 10.83 3.74
C GLY A 33 11.92 10.17 4.18
N GLY A 34 11.11 10.85 4.98
CA GLY A 34 9.77 10.37 5.34
C GLY A 34 8.82 10.29 4.14
N ILE A 35 8.87 11.29 3.24
CA ILE A 35 8.04 11.32 2.03
C ILE A 35 8.45 10.21 1.05
N PHE A 36 9.75 9.99 0.87
CA PHE A 36 10.26 8.89 0.03
C PHE A 36 9.99 7.51 0.64
N ALA A 37 10.01 7.37 1.97
CA ALA A 37 9.61 6.13 2.64
C ALA A 37 8.12 5.82 2.49
N ALA A 38 7.27 6.84 2.41
CA ALA A 38 5.85 6.69 2.08
C ALA A 38 5.60 6.49 0.58
N PHE A 39 6.62 6.75 -0.27
CA PHE A 39 6.43 6.75 -1.71
C PHE A 39 6.23 5.32 -2.23
N PRO A 40 5.10 5.01 -2.89
CA PRO A 40 4.77 3.66 -3.31
C PRO A 40 5.56 3.26 -4.58
N ALA A 41 6.87 3.43 -4.64
CA ALA A 41 7.65 3.21 -5.87
C ALA A 41 7.39 1.81 -6.46
N VAL A 42 7.31 0.80 -5.61
CA VAL A 42 6.97 -0.59 -5.99
C VAL A 42 5.54 -0.69 -6.54
N MET A 43 4.58 0.04 -5.97
CA MET A 43 3.21 0.08 -6.47
C MET A 43 3.12 0.77 -7.84
N VAL A 44 3.85 1.86 -8.08
CA VAL A 44 3.83 2.58 -9.37
C VAL A 44 4.32 1.67 -10.50
N VAL A 45 5.47 1.01 -10.29
CA VAL A 45 6.01 0.02 -11.24
C VAL A 45 5.03 -1.12 -11.45
N ALA A 46 4.41 -1.60 -10.37
CA ALA A 46 3.40 -2.64 -10.42
C ALA A 46 2.18 -2.27 -11.27
N VAL A 47 1.63 -1.08 -11.08
CA VAL A 47 0.46 -0.59 -11.81
C VAL A 47 0.79 -0.33 -13.27
N LEU A 48 1.96 0.25 -13.56
CA LEU A 48 2.44 0.46 -14.93
C LEU A 48 2.58 -0.85 -15.69
N MET A 49 3.24 -1.85 -15.08
CA MET A 49 3.42 -3.15 -15.72
C MET A 49 2.09 -3.84 -15.99
N VAL A 50 1.13 -3.75 -15.06
CA VAL A 50 -0.22 -4.30 -15.29
C VAL A 50 -0.99 -3.50 -16.33
N GLY A 51 -0.82 -2.17 -16.37
CA GLY A 51 -1.43 -1.32 -17.39
C GLY A 51 -0.97 -1.70 -18.79
N ILE A 52 0.32 -1.98 -18.95
CA ILE A 52 0.92 -2.39 -20.22
C ILE A 52 0.46 -3.81 -20.60
N SER A 53 0.42 -4.77 -19.66
CA SER A 53 0.11 -6.17 -19.97
C SER A 53 -1.39 -6.52 -20.01
N GLN A 54 -2.23 -5.82 -19.25
CA GLN A 54 -3.64 -6.20 -18.99
C GLN A 54 -4.63 -5.04 -19.19
N GLY A 55 -4.14 -3.87 -19.64
CA GLY A 55 -4.95 -2.68 -19.89
C GLY A 55 -5.28 -1.85 -18.66
N SER A 56 -5.81 -0.64 -18.91
CA SER A 56 -6.06 0.39 -17.89
C SER A 56 -7.09 0.00 -16.83
N GLY A 57 -8.07 -0.84 -17.18
CA GLY A 57 -9.11 -1.30 -16.26
C GLY A 57 -8.56 -2.11 -15.08
N LYS A 58 -7.76 -3.15 -15.36
CA LYS A 58 -7.11 -3.95 -14.31
C LYS A 58 -6.03 -3.18 -13.56
N ALA A 59 -5.30 -2.31 -14.24
CA ALA A 59 -4.32 -1.44 -13.58
C ALA A 59 -4.98 -0.50 -12.56
N SER A 60 -6.13 0.08 -12.90
CA SER A 60 -6.90 0.93 -11.99
C SER A 60 -7.42 0.15 -10.77
N GLU A 61 -7.86 -1.09 -10.95
CA GLU A 61 -8.33 -1.93 -9.85
C GLU A 61 -7.20 -2.26 -8.86
N ILE A 62 -6.03 -2.63 -9.37
CA ILE A 62 -4.84 -2.91 -8.55
C ILE A 62 -4.36 -1.63 -7.86
N ALA A 63 -4.30 -0.51 -8.58
CA ALA A 63 -3.91 0.78 -8.00
C ALA A 63 -4.84 1.17 -6.85
N LYS A 64 -6.15 1.05 -7.04
CA LYS A 64 -7.14 1.35 -6.00
C LYS A 64 -6.96 0.41 -4.81
N GLY A 65 -6.79 -0.89 -5.03
CA GLY A 65 -6.51 -1.86 -3.96
C GLY A 65 -5.27 -1.53 -3.14
N SER A 66 -4.16 -1.16 -3.80
CA SER A 66 -2.92 -0.77 -3.13
C SER A 66 -3.07 0.52 -2.31
N VAL A 67 -3.77 1.53 -2.82
CA VAL A 67 -4.04 2.77 -2.06
C VAL A 67 -4.83 2.49 -0.80
N PHE A 68 -5.84 1.61 -0.86
CA PHE A 68 -6.60 1.24 0.33
C PHE A 68 -5.73 0.54 1.39
N GLY A 69 -4.84 -0.35 0.99
CA GLY A 69 -3.86 -0.96 1.89
C GLY A 69 -2.97 0.08 2.57
N MET A 70 -2.52 1.10 1.82
CA MET A 70 -1.75 2.22 2.37
C MET A 70 -2.56 3.13 3.30
N THR A 71 -3.84 3.38 3.03
CA THR A 71 -4.69 4.14 3.97
C THR A 71 -4.88 3.39 5.29
N GLY A 72 -4.86 2.06 5.28
CA GLY A 72 -4.84 1.24 6.50
C GLY A 72 -3.61 1.49 7.37
N CYS A 73 -2.47 1.89 6.79
CA CYS A 73 -1.25 2.17 7.55
C CYS A 73 -1.44 3.36 8.50
N ALA A 74 -2.28 4.33 8.18
CA ALA A 74 -2.60 5.42 9.09
C ALA A 74 -3.30 4.91 10.37
N ILE A 75 -4.26 3.99 10.21
CA ILE A 75 -4.96 3.33 11.33
C ILE A 75 -3.96 2.50 12.14
N CYS A 76 -3.05 1.79 11.47
CA CYS A 76 -1.97 1.05 12.12
C CYS A 76 -1.12 1.95 13.03
N VAL A 77 -0.61 3.07 12.51
CA VAL A 77 0.24 4.00 13.26
C VAL A 77 -0.49 4.53 14.50
N VAL A 78 -1.76 4.92 14.37
CA VAL A 78 -2.57 5.37 15.51
C VAL A 78 -2.74 4.26 16.55
N THR A 79 -3.06 3.04 16.13
CA THR A 79 -3.22 1.89 17.03
C THR A 79 -1.91 1.53 17.73
N VAL A 80 -0.78 1.52 17.01
CA VAL A 80 0.54 1.24 17.60
C VAL A 80 0.91 2.30 18.63
N LEU A 81 0.73 3.59 18.31
CA LEU A 81 1.00 4.68 19.24
C LEU A 81 0.17 4.55 20.51
N TYR A 82 -1.12 4.27 20.37
CA TYR A 82 -2.03 4.10 21.50
C TYR A 82 -1.70 2.86 22.34
N ALA A 83 -1.40 1.73 21.69
CA ALA A 83 -1.01 0.49 22.35
C ALA A 83 0.32 0.63 23.10
N LEU A 84 1.27 1.38 22.53
CA LEU A 84 2.58 1.64 23.13
C LEU A 84 2.45 2.50 24.39
N GLN A 85 1.58 3.52 24.39
CA GLN A 85 1.31 4.33 25.58
C GLN A 85 0.63 3.56 26.71
N LEU A 86 -0.20 2.56 26.39
CA LEU A 86 -0.91 1.77 27.40
C LEU A 86 -0.11 0.58 27.93
N THR A 87 0.68 -0.08 27.08
CA THR A 87 1.26 -1.40 27.40
C THR A 87 2.76 -1.33 27.69
N GLY A 88 3.45 -0.26 27.27
CA GLY A 88 4.91 -0.08 27.41
C GLY A 88 5.77 -1.13 26.69
N SER A 89 5.15 -2.14 26.08
CA SER A 89 5.82 -3.28 25.44
C SER A 89 5.83 -3.08 23.93
N TRP A 90 7.03 -2.95 23.36
CA TRP A 90 7.22 -2.67 21.92
C TRP A 90 6.63 -3.77 21.02
N TRP A 91 6.65 -5.02 21.50
CA TRP A 91 6.35 -6.21 20.70
C TRP A 91 4.85 -6.42 20.54
N LEU A 92 4.11 -6.23 21.64
CA LEU A 92 2.65 -6.27 21.65
C LEU A 92 2.05 -5.15 20.80
N SER A 93 2.65 -3.96 20.85
CA SER A 93 2.22 -2.80 20.06
C SER A 93 2.40 -3.04 18.56
N LEU A 94 3.52 -3.64 18.15
CA LEU A 94 3.76 -4.06 16.76
C LEU A 94 2.77 -5.13 16.29
N LEU A 95 2.50 -6.14 17.12
CA LEU A 95 1.54 -7.21 16.77
C LEU A 95 0.12 -6.67 16.62
N LEU A 96 -0.32 -5.82 17.56
CA LEU A 96 -1.63 -5.18 17.54
C LEU A 96 -1.78 -4.23 16.35
N GLY A 97 -0.74 -3.45 16.05
CA GLY A 97 -0.68 -2.62 14.85
C GLY A 97 -0.84 -3.42 13.58
N LEU A 98 -0.09 -4.51 13.43
CA LEU A 98 -0.14 -5.38 12.26
C LEU A 98 -1.52 -6.03 12.09
N MET A 99 -2.12 -6.50 13.19
CA MET A 99 -3.48 -7.05 13.18
C MET A 99 -4.51 -5.98 12.82
N SER A 100 -4.42 -4.80 13.44
CA SER A 100 -5.29 -3.66 13.16
C SER A 100 -5.18 -3.19 11.71
N TRP A 101 -3.98 -3.18 11.15
CA TRP A 101 -3.73 -2.85 9.76
C TRP A 101 -4.42 -3.83 8.83
N PHE A 102 -4.23 -5.12 9.07
CA PHE A 102 -4.78 -6.18 8.24
C PHE A 102 -6.32 -6.18 8.30
N ILE A 103 -6.88 -6.08 9.51
CA ILE A 103 -8.33 -5.99 9.72
C ILE A 103 -8.90 -4.71 9.06
N GLY A 104 -8.23 -3.57 9.24
CA GLY A 104 -8.65 -2.31 8.62
C GLY A 104 -8.66 -2.38 7.10
N ALA A 105 -7.60 -2.91 6.50
CA ALA A 105 -7.50 -3.09 5.06
C ALA A 105 -8.60 -4.03 4.52
N LEU A 106 -8.85 -5.16 5.20
CA LEU A 106 -9.91 -6.10 4.83
C LEU A 106 -11.29 -5.47 4.94
N THR A 107 -11.55 -4.72 6.01
CA THR A 107 -12.85 -4.07 6.25
C THR A 107 -13.16 -3.07 5.15
N ILE A 108 -12.18 -2.22 4.78
CA ILE A 108 -12.34 -1.23 3.71
C ILE A 108 -12.51 -1.92 2.35
N PHE A 109 -11.76 -2.99 2.09
CA PHE A 109 -11.88 -3.77 0.86
C PHE A 109 -13.28 -4.40 0.71
N GLU A 110 -13.78 -5.04 1.78
CA GLU A 110 -15.10 -5.67 1.79
C GLU A 110 -16.22 -4.62 1.70
N LEU A 111 -16.09 -3.49 2.40
CA LEU A 111 -17.03 -2.37 2.31
C LEU A 111 -17.13 -1.84 0.87
N ARG A 112 -15.99 -1.67 0.19
CA ARG A 112 -15.95 -1.27 -1.22
C ARG A 112 -16.63 -2.29 -2.12
N LYS A 113 -16.35 -3.58 -1.92
CA LYS A 113 -16.99 -4.67 -2.68
C LYS A 113 -18.50 -4.62 -2.53
N ARG A 114 -19.00 -4.42 -1.31
CA ARG A 114 -20.44 -4.27 -1.02
C ARG A 114 -21.03 -3.02 -1.68
N VAL A 115 -20.35 -1.88 -1.61
CA VAL A 115 -20.81 -0.62 -2.24
C VAL A 115 -20.85 -0.73 -3.76
N GLN A 116 -19.84 -1.33 -4.40
CA GLN A 116 -19.82 -1.56 -5.85
C GLN A 116 -20.96 -2.50 -6.30
N ILE A 117 -21.23 -3.57 -5.55
CA ILE A 117 -22.37 -4.47 -5.83
C ILE A 117 -23.71 -3.73 -5.70
N LYS A 118 -23.84 -2.86 -4.69
CA LYS A 118 -25.09 -2.10 -4.44
C LYS A 118 -25.34 -1.02 -5.50
N PHE A 119 -24.31 -0.35 -6.00
CA PHE A 119 -24.42 0.65 -7.06
C PHE A 119 -24.50 0.04 -8.47
N GLY A 120 -23.84 -1.10 -8.73
CA GLY A 120 -23.96 -1.82 -10.00
C GLY A 120 -25.38 -2.35 -10.26
N LYS A 121 -26.16 -2.65 -9.21
CA LYS A 121 -27.58 -2.98 -9.32
C LYS A 121 -28.48 -1.79 -9.67
N ARG A 122 -28.05 -0.54 -9.44
CA ARG A 122 -28.88 0.67 -9.66
C ARG A 122 -28.84 1.21 -11.09
N SER A 123 -27.91 0.73 -11.93
CA SER A 123 -27.78 1.14 -13.34
C SER A 123 -28.51 0.22 -14.32
N LYS A 124 -29.13 -0.87 -13.83
CA LYS A 124 -29.95 -1.82 -14.62
C LYS A 124 -31.40 -1.88 -14.15
N GLY A 125 -31.83 -0.92 -13.33
CA GLY A 125 -33.22 -0.78 -12.88
C GLY A 125 -33.88 0.40 -13.58
#